data_AF-T1AL95-F1
#
_entry.id   AF-T1AL95-F1
#
_cell.length_a   1.000
_cell.length_b   1.000
_cell.length_c   1.000
_cell.angle_alpha   90.00
_cell.angle_beta   90.00
_cell.angle_gamma   90.00
#
_symmetry.space_group_name_H-M   'P 1'
#
loop_
_entity.id
_entity.type
_entity.pdbx_description
1 polymer ?
#
loop_
_entity_poly.entity_id
_entity_poly.type
_entity_poly.pdbx_seq_one_letter_code
_entity_poly.pdbx_strand_id
1 'polypeptide(L)' 'MCVEYDTSVAKHCREPTAEEVREKDRANFCDFFKPRPGAYTAPNTTAVEHARAALEKLFQ' A
#
# COMPACT_ATOMS: atom_id res chain seq x y z
N MET A 1 2.27 -1.46 6.42
CA MET A 1 3.01 -0.26 5.96
C MET A 1 4.04 0.12 7.01
N CYS A 2 5.25 0.53 6.63
CA CYS A 2 6.32 0.97 7.54
C CYS A 2 6.04 2.38 8.09
N VAL A 3 6.48 2.72 9.31
CA VAL A 3 6.40 4.10 9.85
C VAL A 3 7.37 5.07 9.17
N GLU A 4 8.48 4.57 8.63
CA GLU A 4 9.53 5.39 7.99
C GLU A 4 9.24 5.64 6.50
N TYR A 5 8.22 4.98 5.93
CA TYR A 5 7.85 5.12 4.52
C TYR A 5 7.14 6.46 4.28
N ASP A 6 7.70 7.27 3.38
CA ASP A 6 7.18 8.59 3.05
C ASP A 6 7.52 8.98 1.61
N THR A 7 6.52 9.17 0.76
CA THR A 7 6.72 9.48 -0.67
C THR A 7 7.24 10.89 -0.93
N SER A 8 7.31 11.76 0.08
CA SER A 8 7.82 13.13 -0.05
C SER A 8 9.34 13.27 0.13
N VAL A 9 10.03 12.21 0.56
CA VAL A 9 11.48 12.22 0.78
C VAL A 9 12.22 11.35 -0.24
N ALA A 10 13.54 11.56 -0.35
CA ALA A 10 14.39 10.77 -1.23
C ALA A 10 14.24 9.27 -0.96
N LYS A 11 14.20 8.46 -2.02
CA LYS A 11 14.05 6.99 -1.95
C LYS A 11 12.78 6.52 -1.22
N HIS A 12 11.85 7.43 -0.95
CA HIS A 12 10.61 7.22 -0.21
C HIS A 12 10.77 6.63 1.20
N CYS A 13 11.92 6.86 1.84
CA CYS A 13 12.21 6.39 3.19
C CYS A 13 12.93 7.49 3.97
N ARG A 14 12.52 7.71 5.22
CA ARG A 14 13.12 8.70 6.12
C ARG A 14 14.45 8.24 6.72
N GLU A 15 14.82 6.98 6.54
CA GLU A 15 16.12 6.45 6.97
C GLU A 15 17.26 7.09 6.14
N PRO A 16 18.30 7.66 6.78
CA PRO A 16 19.37 8.38 6.06
C PRO A 16 20.13 7.53 5.06
N THR A 17 20.29 6.23 5.35
CA THR A 17 21.05 5.26 4.57
C THR A 17 20.15 4.30 3.79
N ALA A 18 18.86 4.63 3.61
CA ALA A 18 17.93 3.78 2.89
C ALA A 18 18.50 3.37 1.52
N GLU A 19 18.51 2.07 1.23
CA GLU A 19 18.81 1.58 -0.11
C GLU A 19 17.62 1.86 -1.03
N GLU A 20 17.90 2.29 -2.27
CA GLU A 20 16.85 2.55 -3.23
C GLU A 20 16.34 1.22 -3.82
N VAL A 21 15.02 1.01 -3.74
CA VAL A 21 14.38 -0.14 -4.38
C VAL A 21 14.27 0.10 -5.89
N ARG A 22 15.24 -0.42 -6.64
CA ARG A 22 15.30 -0.31 -8.12
C ARG A 22 14.46 -1.38 -8.81
N GLU A 23 14.49 -2.60 -8.29
CA GLU A 23 13.75 -3.76 -8.81
C GLU A 23 12.47 -3.94 -7.97
N LYS A 24 11.34 -3.45 -8.51
CA LYS A 24 10.05 -3.41 -7.79
C LYS A 24 9.28 -4.74 -7.82
N ASP A 25 9.70 -5.66 -8.68
CA ASP A 25 9.16 -7.01 -8.85
C ASP A 25 9.85 -8.05 -7.96
N ARG A 26 11.03 -7.73 -7.41
CA ARG A 26 11.75 -8.58 -6.46
C ARG A 26 11.37 -8.26 -5.02
N ALA A 27 11.39 -9.27 -4.16
CA ALA A 27 11.28 -9.08 -2.72
C ALA A 27 12.48 -8.28 -2.20
N ASN A 28 12.21 -7.31 -1.32
CA ASN A 28 13.21 -6.52 -0.62
C ASN A 28 13.02 -6.72 0.88
N PHE A 29 14.07 -7.17 1.56
CA PHE A 29 14.08 -7.36 3.02
C PHE A 29 14.84 -6.21 3.65
N CYS A 30 14.14 -5.38 4.39
CA CYS A 30 14.72 -4.26 5.13
C CYS A 30 14.77 -4.63 6.61
N ASP A 31 15.98 -4.75 7.16
CA ASP A 31 16.19 -5.10 8.57
C ASP A 31 15.66 -4.03 9.54
N PHE A 32 15.48 -2.80 9.06
CA PHE A 32 14.96 -1.66 9.83
C PHE A 32 13.45 -1.47 9.68
N PHE A 33 12.74 -2.41 9.07
CA PHE A 33 11.30 -2.31 8.88
C PHE A 33 10.57 -2.23 10.23
N LYS A 34 9.79 -1.16 10.40
CA LYS A 34 8.98 -0.90 11.60
C LYS A 34 7.49 -0.81 11.21
N PRO A 35 6.64 -1.79 11.58
CA PRO A 35 5.23 -1.75 11.21
C PRO A 35 4.53 -0.55 11.86
N ARG A 36 3.75 0.20 11.09
CA ARG A 36 2.90 1.27 11.60
C ARG A 36 1.69 0.68 12.35
N PRO A 37 1.52 0.95 13.65
CA PRO A 37 0.31 0.54 14.38
C PRO A 37 -0.94 1.15 13.73
N GLY A 38 -2.03 0.37 13.65
CA GLY A 38 -3.27 0.86 13.05
C GLY A 38 -3.16 1.21 11.57
N ALA A 39 -2.17 0.68 10.85
CA ALA A 39 -1.98 0.99 9.44
C ALA A 39 -3.10 0.49 8.52
N TYR A 40 -3.89 -0.47 9.00
CA TYR A 40 -5.02 -1.00 8.26
C TYR A 40 -6.15 0.03 8.24
N THR A 41 -6.55 0.42 7.04
CA THR A 41 -7.77 1.17 6.81
C THR A 41 -8.68 0.28 6.00
N ALA A 42 -9.90 0.02 6.52
CA ALA A 42 -10.87 -0.75 5.77
C ALA A 42 -11.15 -0.05 4.42
N PRO A 43 -11.13 -0.78 3.29
CA PRO A 43 -11.40 -0.18 2.00
C PRO A 43 -12.84 0.35 1.96
N ASN A 44 -13.06 1.47 1.28
CA ASN A 44 -14.43 1.91 0.97
C ASN A 44 -15.01 0.98 -0.10
N THR A 45 -15.93 0.11 0.29
CA THR A 45 -16.54 -0.90 -0.60
C THR A 45 -17.76 -0.38 -1.36
N THR A 46 -18.22 0.85 -1.11
CA THR A 46 -19.45 1.40 -1.74
C THR A 46 -19.44 1.27 -3.26
N ALA A 47 -18.32 1.61 -3.90
CA ALA A 47 -18.20 1.51 -5.36
C ALA A 47 -18.20 0.06 -5.86
N VAL A 48 -17.60 -0.86 -5.10
CA VAL A 48 -17.58 -2.30 -5.40
C VAL A 48 -18.98 -2.88 -5.29
N GLU A 49 -19.70 -2.56 -4.21
CA GLU A 49 -21.09 -3.00 -4.03
C GLU A 49 -22.01 -2.45 -5.13
N HIS A 50 -21.85 -1.17 -5.48
CA HIS A 50 -22.61 -0.58 -6.59
C HIS A 50 -22.31 -1.28 -7.93
N ALA A 51 -21.03 -1.53 -8.23
CA ALA A 51 -20.62 -2.24 -9.45
C ALA A 51 -21.18 -3.67 -9.48
N ARG A 52 -21.14 -4.39 -8.35
CA ARG A 52 -21.71 -5.73 -8.21
C ARG A 52 -23.22 -5.72 -8.44
N ALA A 53 -23.95 -4.79 -7.81
CA ALA A 53 -25.40 -4.66 -7.99
C ALA A 53 -25.78 -4.27 -9.43
N ALA A 54 -25.00 -3.40 -10.09
CA ALA A 54 -25.20 -3.05 -11.49
C ALA A 54 -24.95 -4.25 -12.42
N LEU A 55 -23.90 -5.03 -12.14
CA LEU A 55 -23.59 -6.25 -12.89
C LEU A 55 -24.70 -7.29 -12.76
N GLU A 56 -25.20 -7.54 -11.54
CA GLU A 56 -26.29 -8.48 -11.31
C GLU A 56 -27.54 -8.10 -12.11
N LYS A 57 -27.89 -6.81 -12.18
CA LYS A 57 -29.02 -6.32 -13.00
C LYS A 57 -28.88 -6.57 -14.50
N LEU A 58 -27.66 -6.70 -15.03
CA LEU A 58 -27.44 -6.96 -16.46
C LEU A 58 -27.72 -8.42 -16.84
N PHE A 59 -27.69 -9.34 -15.87
CA PHE A 59 -27.77 -10.78 -16.09
C PHE A 59 -28.91 -11.45 -15.32
N GLN A 60 -29.86 -10.66 -14.82
CA GLN A 60 -31.11 -11.12 -14.19
C GLN A 60 -32.24 -11.24 -15.20
#